data_AF-A0A3M1QD18-F1
#
_entry.id   AF-A0A3M1QD18-F1
#
_cell.length_a   1.000
_cell.length_b   1.000
_cell.length_c   1.000
_cell.angle_alpha   90.00
_cell.angle_beta   90.00
_cell.angle_gamma   90.00
#
_symmetry.space_group_name_H-M   'P 1'
#
loop_
_entity.id
_entity.type
_entity.pdbx_description
1 polymer ?
#
loop_
_entity_poly.entity_id
_entity_poly.type
_entity_poly.pdbx_seq_one_letter_code
_entity_poly.pdbx_strand_id
1 'polypeptide(L)'
;NWGWPRDPGGDRLPPGWLYDPAKLRRVGNGVRWREQDVETGAAGQYLKYREVFRCPEHYKNHRYQNDSRAITSYLMNGCVSAFTADLSFQVSRFIPDAVIFWEPPDPEGLGESGTGWYPEDWNDGSSTPDQGFSFRHGTNGATLGFIDGHVDWWSLGKYQQTLENPLKNPLWCAPDSQNGR
;
A
#
# COMPACT_ATOMS: atom_id res chain seq x y z
N ASN A 1 -6.02 -2.57 -2.62
CA ASN A 1 -6.83 -2.28 -3.81
C ASN A 1 -5.82 -2.35 -4.91
N TRP A 2 -5.82 -3.42 -5.71
CA TRP A 2 -4.96 -3.51 -6.87
C TRP A 2 -5.81 -3.12 -8.08
N GLY A 3 -5.49 -2.00 -8.72
CA GLY A 3 -6.25 -1.49 -9.87
C GLY A 3 -6.77 -0.07 -9.62
N TRP A 4 -6.55 0.78 -10.62
CA TRP A 4 -6.81 2.22 -10.53
C TRP A 4 -8.31 2.52 -10.37
N PRO A 5 -8.72 3.28 -9.33
CA PRO A 5 -10.13 3.67 -9.14
C PRO A 5 -10.62 4.69 -10.17
N ARG A 6 -9.69 5.33 -10.90
CA ARG A 6 -9.97 6.33 -11.93
C ARG A 6 -10.37 5.73 -13.27
N ASP A 7 -10.18 4.44 -13.49
CA ASP A 7 -10.63 3.81 -14.72
C ASP A 7 -12.17 3.79 -14.80
N PRO A 8 -12.77 4.00 -15.99
CA PRO A 8 -14.23 3.90 -16.17
C PRO A 8 -14.81 2.52 -15.81
N GLY A 9 -13.96 1.49 -15.74
CA GLY A 9 -14.31 0.15 -15.23
C GLY A 9 -14.16 -0.01 -13.72
N GLY A 10 -13.56 0.94 -13.02
CA GLY A 10 -13.25 0.88 -11.59
C GLY A 10 -14.50 0.76 -10.70
N ASP A 11 -15.64 1.30 -11.12
CA ASP A 11 -16.94 1.13 -10.43
C ASP A 11 -17.46 -0.32 -10.42
N ARG A 12 -16.87 -1.21 -11.24
CA ARG A 12 -17.20 -2.64 -11.30
C ARG A 12 -16.26 -3.51 -10.49
N LEU A 13 -15.18 -2.94 -9.94
CA LEU A 13 -14.27 -3.68 -9.08
C LEU A 13 -14.94 -3.95 -7.73
N PRO A 14 -14.78 -5.15 -7.15
CA PRO A 14 -15.25 -5.42 -5.80
C PRO A 14 -14.52 -4.50 -4.80
N PRO A 15 -15.07 -4.31 -3.59
CA PRO A 15 -14.35 -3.62 -2.53
C PRO A 15 -13.00 -4.29 -2.27
N GLY A 16 -11.91 -3.54 -2.34
CA GLY A 16 -10.62 -4.03 -1.87
C GLY A 16 -10.41 -3.72 -0.39
N TRP A 17 -9.19 -3.96 0.09
CA TRP A 17 -8.89 -3.84 1.51
C TRP A 17 -9.11 -2.42 2.07
N LEU A 18 -8.73 -1.39 1.31
CA LEU A 18 -8.66 0.00 1.79
C LEU A 18 -9.95 0.79 1.58
N TYR A 19 -10.63 0.59 0.45
CA TYR A 19 -11.83 1.33 0.05
C TYR A 19 -12.64 0.52 -0.97
N ASP A 20 -13.91 0.90 -1.11
CA ASP A 20 -14.83 0.43 -2.14
C ASP A 20 -14.90 1.46 -3.29
N PRO A 21 -14.42 1.13 -4.50
CA PRO A 21 -14.35 2.09 -5.60
C PRO A 21 -15.73 2.61 -6.02
N ALA A 22 -16.79 1.80 -5.87
CA ALA A 22 -18.15 2.20 -6.22
C ALA A 22 -18.76 3.23 -5.24
N LYS A 23 -18.12 3.45 -4.08
CA LYS A 23 -18.57 4.42 -3.06
C LYS A 23 -17.73 5.70 -3.04
N LEU A 24 -16.68 5.78 -3.86
CA LEU A 24 -15.81 6.95 -3.92
C LEU A 24 -16.52 8.15 -4.58
N ARG A 25 -16.23 9.35 -4.08
CA ARG A 25 -16.74 10.59 -4.69
C ARG A 25 -15.96 10.90 -5.97
N ARG A 26 -16.61 10.75 -7.13
CA ARG A 26 -16.05 11.13 -8.43
C ARG A 26 -16.16 12.64 -8.67
N VAL A 27 -15.11 13.24 -9.24
CA VAL A 27 -15.05 14.65 -9.65
C VAL A 27 -14.38 14.72 -11.03
N GLY A 28 -15.16 14.95 -12.08
CA GLY A 28 -14.69 14.79 -13.46
C GLY A 28 -14.21 13.36 -13.72
N ASN A 29 -13.02 13.22 -14.29
CA ASN A 29 -12.36 11.92 -14.51
C ASN A 29 -11.53 11.44 -13.30
N GLY A 30 -11.61 12.13 -12.16
CA GLY A 30 -10.82 11.85 -10.96
C GLY A 30 -11.66 11.41 -9.76
N VAL A 31 -10.96 11.07 -8.68
CA VAL A 31 -11.53 10.81 -7.36
C VAL A 31 -11.13 11.94 -6.42
N ARG A 32 -12.08 12.39 -5.60
CA ARG A 32 -11.79 13.26 -4.46
C ARG A 32 -11.95 12.47 -3.17
N TRP A 33 -10.82 12.11 -2.59
CA TRP A 33 -10.74 11.29 -1.40
C TRP A 33 -11.09 12.06 -0.13
N ARG A 34 -11.78 11.38 0.79
CA ARG A 34 -12.12 11.85 2.13
C ARG A 34 -11.69 10.79 3.14
N GLU A 35 -11.23 11.21 4.32
CA GLU A 35 -10.76 10.29 5.36
C GLU A 35 -11.74 9.14 5.67
N GLN A 36 -13.05 9.39 5.59
CA GLN A 36 -14.12 8.40 5.79
C GLN A 36 -14.21 7.32 4.71
N ASP A 37 -13.64 7.53 3.51
CA ASP A 37 -13.72 6.56 2.43
C ASP A 37 -12.99 5.26 2.80
N VAL A 38 -12.07 5.28 3.79
CA VAL A 38 -11.41 4.09 4.34
C VAL A 38 -12.39 3.08 4.97
N GLU A 39 -13.50 3.58 5.52
CA GLU A 39 -14.52 2.75 6.17
C GLU A 39 -15.25 1.88 5.16
N THR A 40 -15.20 2.23 3.88
CA THR A 40 -15.89 1.50 2.82
C THR A 40 -15.16 0.23 2.40
N GLY A 41 -13.84 0.16 2.64
CA GLY A 41 -13.02 -1.00 2.29
C GLY A 41 -13.24 -2.19 3.21
N ALA A 42 -12.84 -3.37 2.74
CA ALA A 42 -13.04 -4.62 3.49
C ALA A 42 -12.38 -4.58 4.88
N ALA A 43 -11.21 -3.95 5.04
CA ALA A 43 -10.57 -3.83 6.35
C ALA A 43 -11.31 -2.83 7.26
N GLY A 44 -11.81 -1.72 6.71
CA GLY A 44 -12.56 -0.70 7.47
C GLY A 44 -13.87 -1.22 8.07
N GLN A 45 -14.47 -2.27 7.47
CA GLN A 45 -15.64 -2.95 8.04
C GLN A 45 -15.34 -3.65 9.38
N TYR A 46 -14.08 -4.03 9.63
CA TYR A 46 -13.63 -4.68 10.87
C TYR A 46 -12.88 -3.72 11.79
N LEU A 47 -12.09 -2.79 11.22
CA LEU A 47 -11.31 -1.80 11.94
C LEU A 47 -12.15 -0.54 12.19
N LYS A 48 -12.74 -0.44 13.38
CA LYS A 48 -13.70 0.62 13.77
C LYS A 48 -13.08 2.01 13.97
N TYR A 49 -11.77 2.17 13.78
CA TYR A 49 -11.04 3.41 14.02
C TYR A 49 -10.19 3.74 12.78
N ARG A 50 -10.42 4.92 12.19
CA ARG A 50 -9.71 5.38 10.97
C ARG A 50 -8.23 5.63 11.23
N GLU A 51 -7.91 5.97 12.46
CA GLU A 51 -6.57 6.26 12.96
C GLU A 51 -5.63 5.07 12.79
N VAL A 52 -6.14 3.83 12.76
CA VAL A 52 -5.33 2.62 12.56
C VAL A 52 -4.70 2.58 11.16
N PHE A 53 -5.30 3.24 10.17
CA PHE A 53 -4.75 3.34 8.81
C PHE A 53 -3.68 4.43 8.70
N ARG A 54 -3.37 5.14 9.79
CA ARG A 54 -2.47 6.28 9.80
C ARG A 54 -1.25 6.02 10.66
N CYS A 55 -0.08 6.29 10.07
CA CYS A 55 1.12 6.52 10.83
C CYS A 55 0.96 7.85 11.59
N PRO A 56 1.20 7.89 12.93
CA PRO A 56 1.09 9.12 13.71
C PRO A 56 2.02 10.26 13.25
N GLU A 57 3.13 9.94 12.60
CA GLU A 57 4.10 10.92 12.08
C GLU A 57 3.87 11.27 10.61
N HIS A 58 2.93 10.62 9.91
CA HIS A 58 2.59 11.01 8.54
C HIS A 58 1.87 12.36 8.57
N TYR A 59 2.58 13.39 8.12
CA TYR A 59 2.07 14.75 8.00
C TYR A 59 0.75 14.76 7.23
N LYS A 60 -0.23 15.58 7.65
CA LYS A 60 -1.49 15.73 6.90
C LYS A 60 -1.40 16.94 5.97
N ASN A 61 -1.38 16.71 4.66
CA ASN A 61 -1.38 17.74 3.63
C ASN A 61 -2.74 17.81 2.92
N HIS A 62 -3.27 19.02 2.70
CA HIS A 62 -4.51 19.22 1.95
C HIS A 62 -4.42 18.73 0.49
N ARG A 63 -3.21 18.57 -0.06
CA ARG A 63 -2.97 18.09 -1.44
C ARG A 63 -3.29 16.62 -1.62
N TYR A 64 -3.28 15.82 -0.54
CA TYR A 64 -3.58 14.39 -0.60
C TYR A 64 -5.01 14.06 -1.01
N GLN A 65 -5.94 15.03 -1.04
CA GLN A 65 -7.33 14.78 -1.47
C GLN A 65 -7.44 14.23 -2.91
N ASN A 66 -6.36 14.22 -3.68
CA ASN A 66 -6.31 13.70 -5.04
C ASN A 66 -5.81 12.24 -5.13
N ASP A 67 -5.31 11.65 -4.05
CA ASP A 67 -4.73 10.30 -4.04
C ASP A 67 -5.01 9.56 -2.72
N SER A 68 -4.59 8.30 -2.62
CA SER A 68 -4.92 7.44 -1.48
C SER A 68 -4.23 7.85 -0.17
N ARG A 69 -3.23 8.75 -0.20
CA ARG A 69 -2.64 9.35 1.02
C ARG A 69 -3.67 10.12 1.82
N ALA A 70 -4.83 10.48 1.26
CA ALA A 70 -5.92 11.08 2.02
C ALA A 70 -6.56 10.12 3.03
N ILE A 71 -6.35 8.80 2.91
CA ILE A 71 -7.04 7.81 3.74
C ILE A 71 -6.11 6.79 4.42
N THR A 72 -4.86 6.63 3.97
CA THR A 72 -3.90 5.70 4.57
C THR A 72 -2.47 6.26 4.59
N SER A 73 -1.61 5.66 5.41
CA SER A 73 -0.15 5.83 5.35
C SER A 73 0.58 4.59 4.86
N TYR A 74 -0.17 3.51 4.64
CA TYR A 74 0.34 2.20 4.30
C TYR A 74 -0.29 1.72 2.99
N LEU A 75 0.52 1.08 2.16
CA LEU A 75 0.07 0.36 0.98
C LEU A 75 0.21 -1.14 1.18
N MET A 76 -0.72 -1.89 0.62
CA MET A 76 -0.67 -3.36 0.66
C MET A 76 0.15 -3.89 -0.51
N ASN A 77 1.02 -4.86 -0.24
CA ASN A 77 1.79 -5.55 -1.27
C ASN A 77 0.88 -6.20 -2.31
N GLY A 78 1.08 -5.87 -3.58
CA GLY A 78 0.35 -6.50 -4.68
C GLY A 78 0.55 -8.02 -4.77
N CYS A 79 1.56 -8.58 -4.10
CA CYS A 79 1.80 -10.02 -4.03
C CYS A 79 0.58 -10.79 -3.48
N VAL A 80 -0.29 -10.15 -2.68
CA VAL A 80 -1.54 -10.74 -2.16
C VAL A 80 -2.51 -11.16 -3.28
N SER A 81 -2.38 -10.53 -4.44
CA SER A 81 -3.18 -10.78 -5.64
C SER A 81 -2.32 -11.03 -6.88
N ALA A 82 -1.09 -11.52 -6.71
CA ALA A 82 -0.13 -11.76 -7.79
C ALA A 82 0.05 -10.56 -8.73
N PHE A 83 -0.13 -9.34 -8.22
CA PHE A 83 -0.06 -8.12 -9.03
C PHE A 83 -1.05 -8.08 -10.22
N THR A 84 -2.19 -8.78 -10.15
CA THR A 84 -3.18 -8.88 -11.25
C THR A 84 -4.63 -8.53 -10.90
N ALA A 85 -4.95 -8.17 -9.65
CA ALA A 85 -6.33 -7.92 -9.13
C ALA A 85 -7.30 -9.13 -9.11
N ASP A 86 -7.08 -10.15 -9.94
CA ASP A 86 -8.04 -11.25 -10.13
C ASP A 86 -7.73 -12.50 -9.30
N LEU A 87 -6.57 -12.52 -8.63
CA LEU A 87 -6.13 -13.64 -7.82
C LEU A 87 -6.17 -13.32 -6.32
N SER A 88 -6.39 -14.35 -5.53
CA SER A 88 -6.23 -14.31 -4.08
C SER A 88 -5.62 -15.62 -3.61
N PHE A 89 -4.82 -15.56 -2.55
CA PHE A 89 -4.13 -16.73 -2.02
C PHE A 89 -4.49 -16.94 -0.57
N GLN A 90 -4.51 -18.21 -0.16
CA GLN A 90 -4.54 -18.53 1.27
C GLN A 90 -3.24 -18.06 1.92
N VAL A 91 -3.35 -17.53 3.14
CA VAL A 91 -2.23 -17.07 3.96
C VAL A 91 -1.11 -18.12 4.06
N SER A 92 -1.47 -19.41 4.15
CA SER A 92 -0.54 -20.55 4.23
C SER A 92 0.34 -20.76 2.99
N ARG A 93 0.06 -20.08 1.87
CA ARG A 93 0.87 -20.16 0.65
C ARG A 93 2.01 -19.14 0.61
N PHE A 94 1.98 -18.12 1.46
CA PHE A 94 3.05 -17.14 1.55
C PHE A 94 4.21 -17.71 2.37
N ILE A 95 5.40 -17.17 2.15
CA ILE A 95 6.51 -17.36 3.09
C ILE A 95 6.16 -16.71 4.44
N PRO A 96 6.62 -17.25 5.58
CA PRO A 96 6.17 -16.78 6.90
C PRO A 96 6.44 -15.30 7.18
N ASP A 97 7.51 -14.75 6.58
CA ASP A 97 7.94 -13.37 6.71
C ASP A 97 7.60 -12.52 5.47
N ALA A 98 6.55 -12.87 4.73
CA ALA A 98 6.09 -12.02 3.64
C ALA A 98 5.61 -10.66 4.16
N VAL A 99 6.13 -9.58 3.59
CA VAL A 99 5.72 -8.20 3.85
C VAL A 99 4.41 -7.93 3.13
N ILE A 100 3.38 -7.58 3.90
CA ILE A 100 2.05 -7.27 3.40
C ILE A 100 1.77 -5.78 3.40
N PHE A 101 2.32 -5.03 4.35
CA PHE A 101 2.15 -3.58 4.42
C PHE A 101 3.48 -2.89 4.62
N TRP A 102 3.67 -1.74 3.97
CA TRP A 102 4.76 -0.81 4.27
C TRP A 102 4.31 0.63 4.05
N GLU A 103 5.13 1.55 4.54
CA GLU A 103 4.99 2.98 4.30
C GLU A 103 5.81 3.34 3.06
N PRO A 104 5.19 3.68 1.93
CA PRO A 104 5.90 4.21 0.76
C PRO A 104 6.34 5.66 1.03
N PRO A 105 7.23 6.23 0.20
CA PRO A 105 7.72 7.60 0.40
C PRO A 105 6.60 8.63 0.25
N ASP A 106 6.70 9.72 1.02
CA ASP A 106 5.82 10.89 0.87
C ASP A 106 6.63 12.18 0.59
N PRO A 107 6.87 12.51 -0.69
CA PRO A 107 7.71 13.64 -1.07
C PRO A 107 7.12 15.00 -0.66
N GLU A 108 5.81 15.09 -0.43
CA GLU A 108 5.11 16.34 -0.13
C GLU A 108 5.08 16.69 1.37
N GLY A 109 5.27 15.71 2.25
CA GLY A 109 5.22 15.89 3.71
C GLY A 109 6.54 16.28 4.35
N LEU A 110 7.67 15.77 3.85
CA LEU A 110 9.00 15.96 4.46
C LEU A 110 10.14 16.20 3.45
N GLY A 111 9.82 16.48 2.18
CA GLY A 111 10.84 16.50 1.12
C GLY A 111 11.44 15.11 0.90
N GLU A 112 10.66 14.05 1.12
CA GLU A 112 11.15 12.69 0.99
C GLU A 112 11.47 12.38 -0.48
N SER A 113 12.73 12.48 -0.91
CA SER A 113 13.18 11.87 -2.16
C SER A 113 13.39 10.37 -1.92
N GLY A 114 12.30 9.60 -1.89
CA GLY A 114 12.39 8.14 -1.88
C GLY A 114 13.19 7.63 -3.08
N THR A 115 13.82 6.47 -2.96
CA THR A 115 14.27 5.74 -4.14
C THR A 115 13.03 5.18 -4.83
N GLY A 116 12.68 5.71 -6.00
CA GLY A 116 11.40 5.48 -6.66
C GLY A 116 10.51 6.70 -6.48
N TRP A 117 10.54 7.61 -7.46
CA TRP A 117 9.57 8.69 -7.58
C TRP A 117 8.52 8.20 -8.56
N TYR A 118 7.38 7.78 -8.03
CA TYR A 118 6.27 7.44 -8.89
C TYR A 118 4.99 8.03 -8.26
N PRO A 119 4.43 9.10 -8.86
CA PRO A 119 3.12 9.61 -8.49
C PRO A 119 2.03 8.52 -8.50
N GLU A 120 2.27 7.41 -9.22
CA GLU A 120 1.45 6.22 -9.18
C GLU A 120 1.52 5.38 -7.90
N ASP A 121 2.44 5.60 -6.96
CA ASP A 121 2.48 4.76 -5.74
C ASP A 121 1.20 4.95 -4.90
N TRP A 122 0.65 6.16 -4.91
CA TRP A 122 -0.56 6.50 -4.17
C TRP A 122 -1.82 6.53 -5.03
N ASN A 123 -1.79 5.93 -6.23
CA ASN A 123 -2.94 5.88 -7.14
C ASN A 123 -4.13 5.08 -6.57
N ASP A 124 -3.86 4.10 -5.71
CA ASP A 124 -4.79 3.15 -5.12
C ASP A 124 -4.30 2.70 -3.72
N GLY A 125 -4.74 1.53 -3.25
CA GLY A 125 -4.37 1.03 -1.91
C GLY A 125 -3.23 0.01 -1.91
N SER A 126 -2.53 -0.22 -3.02
CA SER A 126 -1.55 -1.27 -3.16
C SER A 126 -0.42 -0.88 -4.12
N SER A 127 0.76 -1.47 -3.91
CA SER A 127 1.92 -1.18 -4.75
C SER A 127 2.79 -2.42 -4.94
N THR A 128 3.72 -2.34 -5.89
CA THR A 128 4.88 -3.23 -5.93
C THR A 128 5.98 -2.74 -4.99
N PRO A 129 6.81 -3.64 -4.42
CA PRO A 129 7.90 -3.23 -3.53
C PRO A 129 8.92 -2.24 -4.10
N ASP A 130 9.12 -2.17 -5.43
CA ASP A 130 10.04 -1.24 -6.09
C ASP A 130 9.49 0.18 -6.24
N GLN A 131 8.22 0.41 -5.85
CA GLN A 131 7.59 1.72 -5.71
C GLN A 131 7.99 2.45 -4.41
N GLY A 132 9.24 2.23 -3.99
CA GLY A 132 9.90 2.95 -2.91
C GLY A 132 9.52 2.54 -1.49
N PHE A 133 10.29 3.12 -0.57
CA PHE A 133 10.18 2.91 0.87
C PHE A 133 10.39 4.23 1.61
N SER A 134 9.57 4.49 2.63
CA SER A 134 9.71 5.67 3.46
C SER A 134 10.99 5.63 4.31
N PHE A 135 11.48 6.81 4.65
CA PHE A 135 12.59 7.02 5.57
C PHE A 135 12.20 7.92 6.75
N ARG A 136 10.89 8.03 7.01
CA ARG A 136 10.30 8.90 8.02
C ARG A 136 10.72 8.55 9.45
N HIS A 137 11.01 7.28 9.71
CA HIS A 137 11.22 6.76 11.05
C HIS A 137 12.69 6.43 11.32
N GLY A 138 13.25 7.03 12.38
CA GLY A 138 14.61 6.76 12.85
C GLY A 138 15.70 7.16 11.84
N THR A 139 16.78 6.38 11.78
CA THR A 139 17.93 6.58 10.88
C THR A 139 17.62 6.08 9.46
N ASN A 140 16.63 6.70 8.81
CA ASN A 140 16.13 6.37 7.47
C ASN A 140 15.50 4.97 7.38
N GLY A 141 14.30 4.80 7.94
CA GLY A 141 13.54 3.56 7.77
C GLY A 141 12.05 3.75 7.99
N ALA A 142 11.34 2.63 7.99
CA ALA A 142 9.89 2.59 8.20
C ALA A 142 9.45 1.26 8.82
N THR A 143 8.20 1.26 9.26
CA THR A 143 7.54 0.10 9.85
C THR A 143 6.91 -0.75 8.74
N LEU A 144 7.01 -2.07 8.86
CA LEU A 144 6.42 -3.04 7.94
C LEU A 144 5.52 -4.01 8.70
N GLY A 145 4.40 -4.37 8.09
CA GLY A 145 3.47 -5.39 8.57
C GLY A 145 3.64 -6.69 7.79
N PHE A 146 3.70 -7.81 8.50
CA PHE A 146 4.00 -9.12 7.93
C PHE A 146 2.78 -10.05 7.95
N ILE A 147 2.82 -11.07 7.10
CA ILE A 147 1.70 -11.99 6.89
C ILE A 147 1.34 -12.83 8.13
N ASP A 148 2.32 -13.11 8.99
CA ASP A 148 2.13 -13.82 10.27
C ASP A 148 1.57 -12.90 11.39
N GLY A 149 1.35 -11.62 11.08
CA GLY A 149 0.80 -10.62 11.99
C GLY A 149 1.84 -9.85 12.81
N HIS A 150 3.15 -10.13 12.66
CA HIS A 150 4.15 -9.31 13.32
C HIS A 150 4.39 -7.97 12.60
N VAL A 151 5.07 -7.08 13.30
CA VAL A 151 5.50 -5.78 12.81
C VAL A 151 6.99 -5.66 13.08
N ASP A 152 7.76 -5.21 12.09
CA ASP A 152 9.20 -4.97 12.22
C ASP A 152 9.56 -3.61 11.62
N TRP A 153 10.64 -3.00 12.11
CA TRP A 153 11.20 -1.78 11.52
C TRP A 153 12.38 -2.14 10.65
N TRP A 154 12.39 -1.67 9.40
CA TRP A 154 13.55 -1.85 8.52
C TRP A 154 14.18 -0.51 8.18
N SER A 155 15.52 -0.49 8.15
CA SER A 155 16.26 0.59 7.51
C SER A 155 16.08 0.54 6.00
N LEU A 156 16.24 1.68 5.34
CA LEU A 156 16.23 1.80 3.89
C LEU A 156 17.25 0.86 3.25
N GLY A 157 18.44 0.70 3.84
CA GLY A 157 19.46 -0.23 3.35
C GLY A 157 19.03 -1.69 3.39
N LYS A 158 18.36 -2.14 4.48
CA LYS A 158 17.81 -3.51 4.56
C LYS A 158 16.70 -3.71 3.52
N TYR A 159 15.84 -2.72 3.34
CA TYR A 159 14.78 -2.75 2.33
C TYR A 159 15.37 -2.88 0.92
N GLN A 160 16.32 -2.02 0.56
CA GLN A 160 16.97 -2.01 -0.76
C GLN A 160 17.70 -3.33 -1.04
N GLN A 161 18.49 -3.82 -0.08
CA GLN A 161 19.18 -5.11 -0.22
C GLN A 161 18.20 -6.27 -0.46
N THR A 162 17.06 -6.25 0.21
CA THR A 162 16.01 -7.27 0.04
C THR A 162 15.33 -7.13 -1.32
N LEU A 163 15.06 -5.89 -1.75
CA LEU A 163 14.42 -5.57 -3.02
C LEU A 163 15.26 -6.03 -4.23
N GLU A 164 16.57 -5.83 -4.15
CA GLU A 164 17.55 -6.18 -5.19
C GLU A 164 17.74 -7.70 -5.33
N ASN A 165 17.33 -8.50 -4.35
CA ASN A 165 17.43 -9.95 -4.45
C ASN A 165 16.52 -10.47 -5.59
N PRO A 166 17.07 -11.12 -6.62
CA PRO A 166 16.28 -11.61 -7.74
C PRO A 166 15.43 -12.83 -7.39
N LEU A 167 15.66 -13.47 -6.24
CA LEU A 167 14.87 -14.60 -5.75
C LEU A 167 13.68 -14.13 -4.92
N LYS A 168 12.75 -15.06 -4.67
CA LYS A 168 11.63 -14.87 -3.75
C LYS A 168 12.15 -14.48 -2.37
N ASN A 169 11.55 -13.45 -1.79
CA ASN A 169 11.97 -12.84 -0.54
C ASN A 169 10.78 -12.15 0.15
N PRO A 170 10.94 -11.57 1.36
CA PRO A 170 9.86 -10.91 2.08
C PRO A 170 9.07 -9.88 1.26
N LEU A 171 9.74 -9.12 0.40
CA LEU A 171 9.11 -8.10 -0.44
C LEU A 171 8.49 -8.71 -1.70
N TRP A 172 9.25 -9.54 -2.42
CA TRP A 172 8.76 -10.28 -3.58
C TRP A 172 8.24 -11.65 -3.17
N CYS A 173 6.96 -11.69 -2.77
CA CYS A 173 6.34 -12.79 -2.04
C CYS A 173 5.20 -13.54 -2.77
N ALA A 174 4.95 -13.27 -4.06
CA ALA A 174 3.81 -13.85 -4.77
C ALA A 174 3.85 -15.41 -4.74
N PRO A 175 2.80 -16.09 -4.24
CA PRO A 175 2.84 -17.55 -4.05
C PRO A 175 2.85 -18.39 -5.32
N ASP A 176 2.38 -17.85 -6.42
CA ASP A 176 2.31 -18.46 -7.75
C ASP A 176 3.54 -18.18 -8.63
N SER A 177 4.45 -17.34 -8.17
CA SER A 177 5.68 -16.98 -8.86
C SER A 177 6.90 -17.70 -8.26
N GLN A 178 7.87 -18.06 -9.10
CA GLN A 178 9.12 -18.67 -8.62
C GLN A 178 10.03 -17.65 -7.90
N ASN A 179 10.07 -16.42 -8.39
CA ASN A 179 10.85 -15.33 -7.81
C ASN A 179 10.00 -14.34 -7.00
N GLY A 180 8.70 -14.60 -6.87
CA GLY A 180 7.76 -13.82 -6.07
C GLY A 180 7.34 -12.47 -6.66
N ARG A 181 7.74 -12.20 -7.92
CA ARG A 181 7.23 -11.10 -8.76
C ARG A 181 6.07 -11.57 -9.61
#